data_AF-A0A817CYC8-F1
#
_entry.id   AF-A0A817CYC8-F1
#
_cell.length_a   1.000
_cell.length_b   1.000
_cell.length_c   1.000
_cell.angle_alpha   90.00
_cell.angle_beta   90.00
_cell.angle_gamma   90.00
#
_symmetry.space_group_name_H-M   'P 1'
#
loop_
_entity.id
_entity.type
_entity.pdbx_description
1 polymer ?
#
loop_
_entity_poly.entity_id
_entity_poly.type
_entity_poly.pdbx_seq_one_letter_code
_entity_poly.pdbx_strand_id
1 'polypeptide(L)'
;MNTNHQVISKSLDNRLNIWNTVAGTGSVGSTSVTLNTPRGVFVDKNLNLYVADAFNNRIQKFPPGQVSGITIAGSGATGTISLSVPGGVMLDADGYLFIVDGWNHRIIGSGPNGFRCIAACSGGGSTSTQLSFPLTLSFDSYGNIYVADQYNHRIQKFLLAINSCGNKQITEDRCLQRCLEVSMQVIRQINDLWEPLQRLAPLFNLNAKADFLVGIKCLETAIYGACKRIEIFSLSLLKNTDNNNDNESQTKKSSSSYQEEANMYFQKAQKSIQIILNIAESRIE
;
A
#
# COMPACT_ATOMS: atom_id res chain seq x y z
N MET A 1 12.93 34.13 -9.30
CA MET A 1 13.33 32.76 -8.90
C MET A 1 13.66 32.02 -10.18
N ASN A 2 14.81 31.35 -10.24
CA ASN A 2 15.24 30.62 -11.43
C ASN A 2 14.44 29.32 -11.48
N THR A 3 13.23 29.34 -12.06
CA THR A 3 12.27 28.25 -11.88
C THR A 3 12.46 27.19 -12.94
N ASN A 4 13.47 26.33 -12.74
CA ASN A 4 13.62 25.12 -13.53
C ASN A 4 12.49 24.14 -13.19
N HIS A 5 11.39 24.22 -13.93
CA HIS A 5 10.22 23.35 -13.76
C HIS A 5 10.43 22.00 -14.44
N GLN A 6 11.27 21.17 -13.81
CA GLN A 6 11.60 19.84 -14.27
C GLN A 6 11.91 18.90 -13.11
N VAL A 7 11.75 17.61 -13.37
CA VAL A 7 12.26 16.51 -12.54
C VAL A 7 13.51 15.99 -13.22
N ILE A 8 14.60 15.91 -12.47
CA ILE A 8 15.89 15.40 -12.93
C ILE A 8 16.23 14.11 -12.19
N SER A 9 16.90 13.19 -12.87
CA SER A 9 17.45 11.97 -12.29
C SER A 9 18.96 11.96 -12.44
N LYS A 10 19.63 11.31 -11.50
CA LYS A 10 21.06 11.05 -11.53
C LYS A 10 21.31 9.67 -10.97
N SER A 11 22.15 8.90 -11.65
CA SER A 11 22.57 7.60 -11.16
C SER A 11 23.58 7.76 -10.02
N LEU A 12 23.43 6.97 -8.96
CA LEU A 12 24.33 7.00 -7.80
C LEU A 12 25.62 6.20 -8.02
N ASP A 13 25.60 5.24 -8.95
CA ASP A 13 26.74 4.40 -9.35
C ASP A 13 27.65 5.06 -10.39
N ASN A 14 27.14 6.05 -11.13
CA ASN A 14 27.86 6.73 -12.18
C ASN A 14 28.76 7.82 -11.58
N ARG A 15 30.08 7.67 -11.77
CA ARG A 15 31.06 8.69 -11.37
C ARG A 15 30.98 9.96 -12.23
N LEU A 16 30.28 9.92 -13.36
CA LEU A 16 30.01 11.08 -14.19
C LEU A 16 28.85 11.89 -13.59
N ASN A 17 29.03 13.21 -13.46
CA ASN A 17 28.04 14.12 -12.90
C ASN A 17 26.96 14.51 -13.93
N ILE A 18 26.31 13.52 -14.55
CA ILE A 18 25.29 13.71 -15.58
C ILE A 18 23.91 13.74 -14.92
N TRP A 19 23.15 14.80 -15.21
CA TRP A 19 21.76 14.96 -14.79
C TRP A 19 20.85 14.81 -16.00
N ASN A 20 19.89 13.88 -15.92
CA ASN A 20 18.95 13.62 -17.00
C ASN A 20 17.57 14.17 -16.62
N THR A 21 17.01 15.01 -17.48
CA THR A 21 15.62 15.44 -17.33
C THR A 21 14.69 14.28 -17.64
N VAL A 22 13.82 13.95 -16.68
CA VAL A 22 12.86 12.85 -16.77
C VAL A 22 11.41 13.32 -16.83
N ALA A 23 11.14 14.58 -16.49
CA ALA A 23 9.85 15.24 -16.70
C ALA A 23 10.03 16.76 -16.75
N GLY A 24 9.22 17.46 -17.55
CA GLY A 24 9.35 18.90 -17.73
C GLY A 24 10.48 19.29 -18.68
N THR A 25 10.54 20.56 -19.07
CA THR A 25 11.62 21.12 -19.92
C THR A 25 12.50 22.13 -19.19
N GLY A 26 12.23 22.37 -17.90
CA GLY A 26 12.81 23.47 -17.14
C GLY A 26 12.04 24.79 -17.31
N SER A 27 11.24 24.94 -18.37
CA SER A 27 10.37 26.11 -18.55
C SER A 27 8.98 25.87 -17.96
N VAL A 28 8.38 26.95 -17.44
CA VAL A 28 6.99 26.93 -16.97
C VAL A 28 6.03 26.67 -18.14
N GLY A 29 5.03 25.82 -17.95
CA GLY A 29 3.98 25.60 -18.94
C GLY A 29 2.95 24.57 -18.49
N SER A 30 1.94 24.35 -19.32
CA SER A 30 0.79 23.47 -19.05
C SER A 30 0.60 22.35 -20.09
N THR A 31 1.52 22.22 -21.05
CA THR A 31 1.51 21.15 -22.05
C THR A 31 1.87 19.80 -21.41
N SER A 32 1.82 18.70 -22.18
CA SER A 32 2.20 17.37 -21.67
C SER A 32 3.68 17.26 -21.31
N VAL A 33 4.55 18.09 -21.91
CA VAL A 33 6.00 18.07 -21.69
C VAL A 33 6.49 19.17 -20.76
N THR A 34 5.64 20.12 -20.36
CA THR A 34 5.99 21.22 -19.45
C THR A 34 5.30 21.06 -18.09
N LEU A 35 5.90 21.64 -17.05
CA LEU A 35 5.41 21.62 -15.69
C LEU A 35 5.27 23.05 -15.16
N ASN A 36 4.44 23.23 -14.14
CA ASN A 36 4.28 24.48 -13.43
C ASN A 36 4.35 24.25 -11.92
N THR A 37 5.50 24.63 -11.37
CA THR A 37 5.86 24.51 -9.95
C THR A 37 5.56 23.10 -9.39
N PRO A 38 6.18 22.04 -9.95
CA PRO A 38 5.96 20.68 -9.46
C PRO A 38 6.45 20.56 -7.99
N ARG A 39 5.72 19.80 -7.16
CA ARG A 39 5.99 19.72 -5.70
C ARG A 39 6.42 18.33 -5.23
N GLY A 40 5.64 17.32 -5.55
CA GLY A 40 5.86 15.94 -5.12
C GLY A 40 6.06 15.00 -6.29
N VAL A 41 6.85 13.95 -6.05
CA VAL A 41 7.08 12.86 -7.01
C VAL A 41 6.93 11.50 -6.35
N PHE A 42 6.55 10.50 -7.13
CA PHE A 42 6.54 9.08 -6.73
C PHE A 42 6.93 8.21 -7.92
N VAL A 43 7.66 7.13 -7.67
CA VAL A 43 8.05 6.16 -8.70
C VAL A 43 7.51 4.79 -8.32
N ASP A 44 6.74 4.18 -9.22
CA ASP A 44 6.16 2.85 -8.98
C ASP A 44 7.15 1.71 -9.32
N LYS A 45 6.75 0.47 -9.02
CA LYS A 45 7.56 -0.73 -9.30
C LYS A 45 7.86 -0.97 -10.80
N ASN A 46 7.08 -0.35 -11.68
CA ASN A 46 7.26 -0.41 -13.13
C ASN A 46 8.04 0.80 -13.65
N LEU A 47 8.67 1.57 -12.74
CA LEU A 47 9.44 2.79 -13.00
C LEU A 47 8.64 3.93 -13.64
N ASN A 48 7.31 3.92 -13.53
CA ASN A 48 6.52 5.09 -13.91
C ASN A 48 6.71 6.19 -12.87
N LEU A 49 7.00 7.40 -13.34
CA LEU A 49 7.11 8.60 -12.52
C LEU A 49 5.77 9.31 -12.45
N TYR A 50 5.31 9.62 -11.25
CA TYR A 50 4.13 10.41 -10.95
C TYR A 50 4.58 11.75 -10.41
N VAL A 51 4.04 12.85 -10.95
CA VAL A 51 4.42 14.21 -10.59
C VAL A 51 3.17 15.00 -10.21
N ALA A 52 3.18 15.60 -9.03
CA ALA A 52 2.21 16.61 -8.64
C ALA A 52 2.58 17.95 -9.31
N ASP A 53 1.96 18.23 -10.44
CA ASP A 53 2.15 19.43 -11.25
C ASP A 53 1.29 20.57 -10.68
N ALA A 54 1.76 21.11 -9.56
CA ALA A 54 0.92 21.76 -8.57
C ALA A 54 0.15 22.97 -9.14
N PHE A 55 0.82 23.88 -9.84
CA PHE A 55 0.14 25.08 -10.34
C PHE A 55 -0.64 24.86 -11.64
N ASN A 56 -0.52 23.66 -12.24
CA ASN A 56 -1.45 23.19 -13.26
C ASN A 56 -2.63 22.38 -12.67
N ASN A 57 -2.71 22.24 -11.34
CA ASN A 57 -3.79 21.56 -10.61
C ASN A 57 -4.03 20.13 -11.10
N ARG A 58 -2.96 19.38 -11.38
CA ARG A 58 -3.04 18.04 -11.96
C ARG A 58 -1.94 17.11 -11.48
N ILE A 59 -2.15 15.81 -11.67
CA ILE A 59 -1.13 14.77 -11.53
C ILE A 59 -0.78 14.24 -12.91
N GLN A 60 0.52 14.24 -13.23
CA GLN A 60 1.07 13.72 -14.48
C GLN A 60 1.79 12.40 -14.23
N LYS A 61 1.55 11.40 -15.09
CA LYS A 61 2.30 10.13 -15.13
C LYS A 61 3.25 10.14 -16.34
N PHE A 62 4.50 9.81 -16.11
CA PHE A 62 5.54 9.66 -17.12
C PHE A 62 6.00 8.19 -17.11
N PRO A 63 5.64 7.39 -18.13
CA PRO A 63 6.20 6.07 -18.30
C PRO A 63 7.72 6.09 -18.47
N PRO A 64 8.44 4.99 -18.18
CA PRO A 64 9.89 4.93 -18.30
C PRO A 64 10.36 5.37 -19.70
N GLY A 65 11.31 6.31 -19.75
CA GLY A 65 11.87 6.83 -20.99
C GLY A 65 10.98 7.83 -21.75
N GLN A 66 9.77 8.13 -21.26
CA GLN A 66 8.89 9.12 -21.87
C GLN A 66 9.02 10.48 -21.17
N VAL A 67 9.14 11.54 -21.98
CA VAL A 67 9.20 12.94 -21.51
C VAL A 67 7.85 13.65 -21.56
N SER A 68 6.85 13.03 -22.19
CA SER A 68 5.48 13.54 -22.25
C SER A 68 4.62 12.88 -21.18
N GLY A 69 4.02 13.68 -20.31
CA GLY A 69 3.17 13.23 -19.23
C GLY A 69 1.74 12.96 -19.69
N ILE A 70 1.14 11.93 -19.09
CA ILE A 70 -0.27 11.58 -19.20
C ILE A 70 -0.98 12.13 -17.97
N THR A 71 -2.01 12.95 -18.15
CA THR A 71 -2.77 13.49 -17.02
C THR A 71 -3.71 12.44 -16.47
N ILE A 72 -3.53 12.07 -15.20
CA ILE A 72 -4.29 10.98 -14.56
C ILE A 72 -5.26 11.45 -13.47
N ALA A 73 -5.13 12.69 -13.01
CA ALA A 73 -6.04 13.30 -12.04
C ALA A 73 -5.97 14.83 -12.11
N GLY A 74 -7.07 15.52 -11.83
CA GLY A 74 -7.14 16.98 -11.81
C GLY A 74 -7.43 17.59 -13.19
N SER A 75 -6.98 18.82 -13.40
CA SER A 75 -7.25 19.59 -14.62
C SER A 75 -6.74 18.86 -15.87
N GLY A 76 -7.65 18.62 -16.83
CA GLY A 76 -7.35 17.92 -18.08
C GLY A 76 -7.59 16.41 -18.06
N ALA A 77 -7.93 15.81 -16.91
CA ALA A 77 -8.33 14.40 -16.83
C ALA A 77 -9.86 14.25 -16.73
N THR A 78 -10.45 13.46 -17.62
CA THR A 78 -11.90 13.19 -17.67
C THR A 78 -12.33 12.19 -16.60
N GLY A 79 -13.50 12.41 -15.98
CA GLY A 79 -14.04 11.50 -14.96
C GLY A 79 -13.23 11.46 -13.66
N THR A 80 -12.42 12.49 -13.38
CA THR A 80 -11.62 12.59 -12.16
C THR A 80 -12.14 13.66 -11.20
N ILE A 81 -11.32 14.06 -10.22
CA ILE A 81 -11.65 15.03 -9.19
C ILE A 81 -10.88 16.34 -9.42
N SER A 82 -11.51 17.47 -9.11
CA SER A 82 -10.82 18.77 -9.11
C SER A 82 -9.79 18.83 -7.98
N LEU A 83 -8.59 19.25 -8.32
CA LEU A 83 -7.47 19.44 -7.39
C LEU A 83 -7.13 20.93 -7.31
N SER A 84 -6.52 21.34 -6.21
CA SER A 84 -5.97 22.68 -6.01
C SER A 84 -4.58 22.59 -5.40
N VAL A 85 -3.58 22.89 -6.23
CA VAL A 85 -2.16 22.88 -5.88
C VAL A 85 -1.76 21.59 -5.15
N PRO A 86 -1.85 20.42 -5.83
CA PRO A 86 -1.49 19.15 -5.23
C PRO A 86 -0.03 19.16 -4.75
N GLY A 87 0.20 18.57 -3.57
CA GLY A 87 1.50 18.47 -2.92
C GLY A 87 2.16 17.13 -3.22
N GLY A 88 1.96 16.17 -2.33
CA GLY A 88 2.42 14.79 -2.46
C GLY A 88 1.49 13.92 -3.29
N VAL A 89 2.07 12.89 -3.90
CA VAL A 89 1.38 11.83 -4.64
C VAL A 89 2.05 10.51 -4.30
N MET A 90 1.28 9.42 -4.17
CA MET A 90 1.83 8.07 -4.09
C MET A 90 0.83 6.99 -4.49
N LEU A 91 1.31 5.77 -4.67
CA LEU A 91 0.46 4.59 -4.86
C LEU A 91 0.51 3.66 -3.65
N ASP A 92 -0.57 2.91 -3.41
CA ASP A 92 -0.53 1.72 -2.55
C ASP A 92 -0.09 0.46 -3.33
N ALA A 93 -0.09 -0.70 -2.64
CA ALA A 93 0.31 -1.99 -3.21
C ALA A 93 -0.62 -2.48 -4.33
N ASP A 94 -1.89 -2.07 -4.30
CA ASP A 94 -2.91 -2.39 -5.31
C ASP A 94 -2.87 -1.42 -6.51
N GLY A 95 -2.05 -0.36 -6.42
CA GLY A 95 -1.89 0.65 -7.46
C GLY A 95 -2.92 1.78 -7.41
N TYR A 96 -3.64 1.94 -6.31
CA TYR A 96 -4.52 3.09 -6.10
C TYR A 96 -3.71 4.34 -5.78
N LEU A 97 -4.18 5.49 -6.30
CA LEU A 97 -3.50 6.77 -6.25
C LEU A 97 -3.98 7.60 -5.07
N PHE A 98 -3.03 8.07 -4.26
CA PHE A 98 -3.27 8.93 -3.11
C PHE A 98 -2.60 10.27 -3.34
N ILE A 99 -3.36 11.34 -3.18
CA ILE A 99 -2.96 12.71 -3.52
C ILE A 99 -3.22 13.60 -2.32
N VAL A 100 -2.22 14.40 -1.97
CA VAL A 100 -2.39 15.54 -1.06
C VAL A 100 -2.93 16.71 -1.88
N ASP A 101 -4.20 17.05 -1.67
CA ASP A 101 -4.86 18.17 -2.33
C ASP A 101 -4.70 19.43 -1.45
N GLY A 102 -3.53 20.05 -1.57
CA GLY A 102 -2.95 20.94 -0.55
C GLY A 102 -3.78 22.19 -0.23
N TRP A 103 -4.27 22.90 -1.25
CA TRP A 103 -5.09 24.10 -1.04
C TRP A 103 -6.54 23.78 -0.70
N ASN A 104 -7.02 22.59 -1.02
CA ASN A 104 -8.31 22.09 -0.52
C ASN A 104 -8.20 21.41 0.85
N HIS A 105 -6.99 21.38 1.44
CA HIS A 105 -6.72 20.89 2.79
C HIS A 105 -7.21 19.46 3.06
N ARG A 106 -7.08 18.58 2.06
CA ARG A 106 -7.63 17.22 2.14
C ARG A 106 -6.73 16.18 1.47
N ILE A 107 -7.00 14.92 1.77
CA ILE A 107 -6.37 13.79 1.10
C ILE A 107 -7.40 13.13 0.18
N ILE A 108 -7.01 12.91 -1.07
CA ILE A 108 -7.78 12.24 -2.10
C ILE A 108 -7.21 10.85 -2.32
N GLY A 109 -8.07 9.84 -2.46
CA GLY A 109 -7.71 8.49 -2.88
C GLY A 109 -8.52 8.06 -4.09
N SER A 110 -7.91 7.34 -5.03
CA SER A 110 -8.63 6.59 -6.05
C SER A 110 -9.11 5.24 -5.50
N GLY A 111 -10.01 4.59 -6.25
CA GLY A 111 -10.57 3.31 -5.89
C GLY A 111 -11.40 2.73 -7.04
N PRO A 112 -12.03 1.56 -6.85
CA PRO A 112 -12.92 0.95 -7.85
C PRO A 112 -14.06 1.86 -8.31
N ASN A 113 -14.50 2.77 -7.44
CA ASN A 113 -15.59 3.71 -7.68
C ASN A 113 -15.09 5.12 -8.06
N GLY A 114 -13.83 5.25 -8.50
CA GLY A 114 -13.21 6.53 -8.84
C GLY A 114 -12.58 7.25 -7.64
N PHE A 115 -12.25 8.54 -7.86
CA PHE A 115 -11.60 9.39 -6.87
C PHE A 115 -12.58 9.91 -5.81
N ARG A 116 -12.16 9.89 -4.54
CA ARG A 116 -12.91 10.47 -3.43
C ARG A 116 -11.99 11.08 -2.38
N CYS A 117 -12.54 11.95 -1.56
CA CYS A 117 -11.85 12.39 -0.35
C CYS A 117 -11.83 11.25 0.68
N ILE A 118 -10.67 11.01 1.29
CA ILE A 118 -10.47 9.92 2.26
C ILE A 118 -10.03 10.41 3.65
N ALA A 119 -9.53 11.65 3.75
CA ALA A 119 -9.19 12.29 5.03
C ALA A 119 -9.34 13.82 4.91
N ALA A 120 -9.71 14.46 6.02
CA ALA A 120 -9.95 15.91 6.10
C ALA A 120 -10.98 16.45 5.11
N CYS A 121 -12.08 15.72 4.92
CA CYS A 121 -13.13 16.05 3.97
C CYS A 121 -14.08 17.17 4.45
N SER A 122 -13.98 17.58 5.71
CA SER A 122 -14.76 18.68 6.29
C SER A 122 -14.12 20.07 6.05
N GLY A 123 -13.06 20.15 5.24
CA GLY A 123 -12.34 21.38 4.95
C GLY A 123 -11.18 21.67 5.90
N GLY A 124 -10.54 22.82 5.69
CA GLY A 124 -9.33 23.23 6.42
C GLY A 124 -9.57 23.57 7.88
N GLY A 125 -8.59 23.29 8.73
CA GLY A 125 -8.61 23.63 10.16
C GLY A 125 -7.55 22.88 10.97
N SER A 126 -7.62 22.99 12.29
CA SER A 126 -6.61 22.47 13.23
C SER A 126 -7.11 21.30 14.08
N THR A 127 -8.37 20.89 13.94
CA THR A 127 -8.94 19.78 14.71
C THR A 127 -8.36 18.42 14.30
N SER A 128 -8.67 17.36 15.05
CA SER A 128 -8.17 16.00 14.79
C SER A 128 -8.67 15.37 13.48
N THR A 129 -9.65 15.97 12.83
CA THR A 129 -10.20 15.51 11.55
C THR A 129 -9.90 16.44 10.38
N GLN A 130 -9.23 17.57 10.63
CA GLN A 130 -8.92 18.58 9.62
C GLN A 130 -7.42 18.70 9.39
N LEU A 131 -7.05 19.26 8.24
CA LEU A 131 -5.68 19.60 7.88
C LEU A 131 -5.60 21.10 7.54
N SER A 132 -4.39 21.64 7.54
CA SER A 132 -4.07 23.00 7.11
C SER A 132 -2.83 22.97 6.23
N PHE A 133 -3.06 23.10 4.92
CA PHE A 133 -2.05 23.06 3.88
C PHE A 133 -1.12 21.83 3.98
N PRO A 134 -1.66 20.60 3.87
CA PRO A 134 -0.83 19.41 3.92
C PRO A 134 0.14 19.38 2.72
N LEU A 135 1.38 18.93 2.96
CA LEU A 135 2.42 18.88 1.92
C LEU A 135 2.62 17.50 1.31
N THR A 136 2.71 16.47 2.14
CA THR A 136 2.99 15.09 1.71
C THR A 136 2.27 14.08 2.60
N LEU A 137 2.20 12.83 2.15
CA LEU A 137 1.64 11.72 2.90
C LEU A 137 2.53 10.47 2.76
N SER A 138 2.45 9.55 3.71
CA SER A 138 3.08 8.23 3.67
C SER A 138 2.23 7.19 4.40
N PHE A 139 2.43 5.90 4.10
CA PHE A 139 1.77 4.80 4.78
C PHE A 139 2.71 4.07 5.75
N ASP A 140 2.17 3.52 6.83
CA ASP A 140 2.82 2.42 7.55
C ASP A 140 2.41 1.05 6.97
N SER A 141 3.03 -0.03 7.47
CA SER A 141 2.74 -1.40 7.05
C SER A 141 1.31 -1.87 7.38
N TYR A 142 0.57 -1.12 8.20
CA TYR A 142 -0.84 -1.38 8.52
C TYR A 142 -1.79 -0.58 7.62
N GLY A 143 -1.26 0.25 6.71
CA GLY A 143 -2.03 1.10 5.82
C GLY A 143 -2.50 2.41 6.46
N ASN A 144 -2.05 2.77 7.67
CA ASN A 144 -2.37 4.07 8.25
C ASN A 144 -1.65 5.18 7.48
N ILE A 145 -2.29 6.33 7.35
CA ILE A 145 -1.76 7.49 6.61
C ILE A 145 -1.13 8.47 7.60
N TYR A 146 0.11 8.87 7.34
CA TYR A 146 0.78 9.97 8.05
C TYR A 146 0.87 11.15 7.10
N VAL A 147 0.33 12.29 7.51
CA VAL A 147 0.26 13.50 6.70
C VAL A 147 1.12 14.58 7.35
N ALA A 148 2.00 15.20 6.57
CA ALA A 148 2.72 16.40 6.98
C ALA A 148 1.80 17.62 6.86
N ASP A 149 1.21 18.02 7.99
CA ASP A 149 0.21 19.07 8.12
C ASP A 149 0.88 20.42 8.38
N GLN A 150 1.41 21.02 7.30
CA GLN A 150 2.45 22.05 7.34
C GLN A 150 2.06 23.26 8.21
N TYR A 151 0.85 23.79 8.01
CA TYR A 151 0.44 25.03 8.68
C TYR A 151 -0.12 24.79 10.08
N ASN A 152 -0.36 23.53 10.46
CA ASN A 152 -0.62 23.16 11.85
C ASN A 152 0.66 22.67 12.57
N HIS A 153 1.82 22.73 11.91
CA HIS A 153 3.12 22.35 12.49
C HIS A 153 3.15 20.94 13.10
N ARG A 154 2.45 19.98 12.47
CA ARG A 154 2.33 18.62 13.00
C ARG A 154 2.43 17.55 11.91
N ILE A 155 2.70 16.32 12.34
CA ILE A 155 2.38 15.13 11.55
C ILE A 155 1.09 14.54 12.10
N GLN A 156 0.11 14.32 11.23
CA GLN A 156 -1.17 13.75 11.62
C GLN A 156 -1.32 12.33 11.09
N LYS A 157 -1.56 11.39 12.00
CA LYS A 157 -1.88 10.00 11.66
C LYS A 157 -3.39 9.85 11.50
N PHE A 158 -3.82 9.49 10.30
CA PHE A 158 -5.17 8.99 10.05
C PHE A 158 -5.10 7.47 10.04
N LEU A 159 -5.89 6.86 10.93
CA LEU A 159 -6.12 5.45 10.84
C LEU A 159 -6.87 5.20 9.54
N LEU A 160 -6.41 4.25 8.74
CA LEU A 160 -7.26 3.74 7.69
C LEU A 160 -8.51 3.26 8.41
N ALA A 161 -9.66 3.83 8.07
CA ALA A 161 -10.93 3.34 8.53
C ALA A 161 -11.17 1.96 7.90
N ILE A 162 -10.44 0.94 8.36
CA ILE A 162 -11.06 -0.31 8.78
C ILE A 162 -12.02 0.12 9.89
N ASN A 163 -13.18 0.67 9.50
CA ASN A 163 -14.20 1.06 10.43
C ASN A 163 -14.53 -0.20 11.24
N SER A 164 -14.04 -0.18 12.46
CA SER A 164 -14.76 -0.62 13.64
C SER A 164 -15.26 -2.06 13.56
N CYS A 165 -14.45 -3.00 14.04
CA CYS A 165 -15.00 -4.08 14.90
C CYS A 165 -15.49 -3.47 16.24
N GLY A 166 -16.24 -2.37 16.16
CA GLY A 166 -16.50 -1.41 17.23
C GLY A 166 -17.86 -0.74 17.10
N ASN A 167 -18.76 -1.30 16.29
CA ASN A 167 -20.19 -1.12 16.48
C ASN A 167 -20.82 -2.50 16.63
N LYS A 168 -21.53 -2.71 17.74
CA LYS A 168 -22.49 -3.80 17.87
C LYS A 168 -23.33 -3.84 16.58
N GLN A 169 -23.42 -5.02 15.95
CA GLN A 169 -24.18 -5.32 14.73
C GLN A 169 -23.56 -4.95 13.37
N ILE A 170 -22.27 -5.24 13.16
CA ILE A 170 -21.82 -5.58 11.80
C ILE A 170 -21.26 -6.99 11.88
N THR A 171 -21.99 -7.92 11.26
CA THR A 171 -21.72 -9.35 11.19
C THR A 171 -20.26 -9.66 10.86
N GLU A 172 -19.77 -10.74 11.46
CA GLU A 172 -18.42 -11.32 11.42
C GLU A 172 -17.84 -11.59 10.02
N ASP A 173 -18.54 -11.24 8.94
CA ASP A 173 -18.19 -11.65 7.59
C ASP A 173 -17.02 -10.87 6.98
N ARG A 174 -16.86 -9.56 7.17
CA ARG A 174 -15.88 -8.83 6.34
C ARG A 174 -14.40 -8.97 6.73
N CYS A 175 -14.06 -9.13 8.00
CA CYS A 175 -12.69 -9.43 8.42
C CYS A 175 -12.30 -10.88 8.13
N LEU A 176 -13.23 -11.82 8.35
CA LEU A 176 -13.04 -13.24 8.02
C LEU A 176 -12.95 -13.44 6.51
N GLN A 177 -13.77 -12.73 5.72
CA GLN A 177 -13.77 -12.75 4.27
C GLN A 177 -12.49 -12.14 3.68
N ARG A 178 -11.93 -11.06 4.25
CA ARG A 178 -10.62 -10.54 3.83
C ARG A 178 -9.47 -11.49 4.22
N CYS A 179 -9.55 -12.13 5.38
CA CYS A 179 -8.59 -13.16 5.80
C CYS A 179 -8.65 -14.39 4.88
N LEU A 180 -9.85 -14.81 4.49
CA LEU A 180 -10.09 -15.84 3.47
C LEU A 180 -9.64 -15.39 2.09
N GLU A 181 -9.88 -14.15 1.66
CA GLU A 181 -9.44 -13.62 0.36
C GLU A 181 -7.92 -13.57 0.26
N VAL A 182 -7.22 -13.11 1.30
CA VAL A 182 -5.76 -13.09 1.35
C VAL A 182 -5.21 -14.51 1.40
N SER A 183 -5.81 -15.40 2.19
CA SER A 183 -5.43 -16.82 2.23
C SER A 183 -5.68 -17.50 0.88
N MET A 184 -6.78 -17.18 0.20
CA MET A 184 -7.15 -17.69 -1.12
C MET A 184 -6.28 -17.11 -2.23
N GLN A 185 -5.82 -15.86 -2.13
CA GLN A 185 -4.84 -15.29 -3.05
C GLN A 185 -3.50 -15.98 -2.93
N VAL A 186 -3.04 -16.26 -1.71
CA VAL A 186 -1.82 -17.05 -1.47
C VAL A 186 -2.00 -18.48 -1.99
N ILE A 187 -3.13 -19.13 -1.73
CA ILE A 187 -3.45 -20.46 -2.28
C ILE A 187 -3.52 -20.45 -3.81
N ARG A 188 -4.11 -19.42 -4.44
CA ARG A 188 -4.12 -19.26 -5.90
C ARG A 188 -2.72 -19.07 -6.45
N GLN A 189 -1.90 -18.21 -5.85
CA GLN A 189 -0.50 -18.04 -6.26
C GLN A 189 0.29 -19.35 -6.14
N ILE A 190 0.05 -20.13 -5.08
CA ILE A 190 0.64 -21.47 -4.92
C ILE A 190 0.14 -22.44 -6.00
N ASN A 191 -1.16 -22.43 -6.33
CA ASN A 191 -1.76 -23.29 -7.36
C ASN A 191 -1.37 -22.88 -8.79
N ASP A 192 -1.20 -21.59 -9.06
CA ASP A 192 -0.73 -21.06 -10.34
C ASP A 192 0.75 -21.38 -10.56
N LEU A 193 1.52 -21.55 -9.49
CA LEU A 193 2.88 -22.09 -9.51
C LEU A 193 2.91 -23.62 -9.62
N TRP A 194 1.87 -24.32 -9.15
CA TRP A 194 1.80 -25.78 -9.09
C TRP A 194 1.84 -26.45 -10.46
N GLU A 195 1.07 -25.98 -11.44
CA GLU A 195 1.06 -26.52 -12.81
C GLU A 195 2.42 -26.36 -13.54
N PRO A 196 3.06 -25.18 -13.53
CA PRO A 196 4.45 -25.01 -13.99
C PRO A 196 5.45 -25.92 -13.25
N LEU A 197 5.34 -26.03 -11.92
CA LEU A 197 6.22 -26.86 -11.10
C LEU A 197 6.04 -28.36 -11.37
N GLN A 198 4.82 -28.83 -11.65
CA GLN A 198 4.56 -30.21 -12.05
C GLN A 198 5.17 -30.57 -13.41
N ARG A 199 5.22 -29.61 -14.34
CA ARG A 199 5.89 -29.78 -15.65
C ARG A 199 7.42 -29.83 -15.51
N LEU A 200 7.97 -29.13 -14.52
CA LEU A 200 9.40 -29.16 -14.19
C LEU A 200 9.78 -30.36 -13.29
N ALA A 201 8.80 -31.01 -12.63
CA ALA A 201 9.00 -32.12 -11.70
C ALA A 201 9.86 -33.30 -12.22
N PRO A 202 9.84 -33.68 -13.52
CA PRO A 202 10.72 -34.72 -14.06
C PRO A 202 12.21 -34.34 -14.09
N LEU A 203 12.55 -33.07 -13.94
CA LEU A 203 13.93 -32.55 -13.98
C LEU A 203 14.60 -32.54 -12.60
N PHE A 204 13.87 -32.86 -11.52
CA PHE A 204 14.38 -32.87 -10.15
C PHE A 204 14.76 -34.29 -9.67
N ASN A 205 15.86 -34.41 -8.91
CA ASN A 205 16.19 -35.64 -8.19
C ASN A 205 15.14 -35.95 -7.10
N LEU A 206 14.81 -37.23 -6.88
CA LEU A 206 13.76 -37.75 -5.98
C LEU A 206 13.76 -37.12 -4.58
N ASN A 207 14.95 -36.83 -4.01
CA ASN A 207 15.07 -36.23 -2.68
C ASN A 207 14.61 -34.76 -2.64
N ALA A 208 14.87 -33.98 -3.70
CA ALA A 208 14.46 -32.58 -3.78
C ALA A 208 12.93 -32.44 -3.92
N LYS A 209 12.28 -33.42 -4.57
CA LYS A 209 10.82 -33.49 -4.69
C LYS A 209 10.13 -33.73 -3.35
N ALA A 210 10.72 -34.57 -2.49
CA ALA A 210 10.18 -34.86 -1.17
C ALA A 210 10.29 -33.65 -0.22
N ASP A 211 11.46 -33.00 -0.17
CA ASP A 211 11.69 -31.83 0.68
C ASP A 211 10.81 -30.63 0.28
N PHE A 212 10.61 -30.44 -1.03
CA PHE A 212 9.74 -29.39 -1.57
C PHE A 212 8.25 -29.61 -1.23
N LEU A 213 7.75 -30.83 -1.39
CA LEU A 213 6.37 -31.20 -1.04
C LEU A 213 6.12 -31.11 0.47
N VAL A 214 7.12 -31.43 1.29
CA VAL A 214 7.08 -31.23 2.74
C VAL A 214 7.03 -29.74 3.08
N GLY A 215 7.82 -28.90 2.41
CA GLY A 215 7.78 -27.45 2.57
C GLY A 215 6.42 -26.81 2.28
N ILE A 216 5.76 -27.22 1.18
CA ILE A 216 4.41 -26.74 0.84
C ILE A 216 3.38 -27.22 1.87
N LYS A 217 3.39 -28.51 2.25
CA LYS A 217 2.48 -29.02 3.29
C LYS A 217 2.67 -28.35 4.65
N CYS A 218 3.92 -28.02 5.02
CA CYS A 218 4.20 -27.27 6.23
C CYS A 218 3.66 -25.84 6.16
N LEU A 219 3.74 -25.19 4.99
CA LEU A 219 3.19 -23.86 4.77
C LEU A 219 1.65 -23.85 4.85
N GLU A 220 1.00 -24.81 4.19
CA GLU A 220 -0.45 -25.01 4.24
C GLU A 220 -0.93 -25.28 5.67
N THR A 221 -0.23 -26.16 6.40
CA THR A 221 -0.56 -26.51 7.79
C THR A 221 -0.32 -25.33 8.74
N ALA A 222 0.70 -24.51 8.51
CA ALA A 222 0.98 -23.32 9.31
C ALA A 222 -0.05 -22.21 9.08
N ILE A 223 -0.44 -21.96 7.84
CA ILE A 223 -1.48 -21.00 7.48
C ILE A 223 -2.84 -21.47 8.02
N TYR A 224 -3.20 -22.73 7.77
CA TYR A 224 -4.44 -23.32 8.28
C TYR A 224 -4.47 -23.32 9.81
N GLY A 225 -3.36 -23.65 10.47
CA GLY A 225 -3.24 -23.64 11.93
C GLY A 225 -3.29 -22.23 12.55
N ALA A 226 -2.81 -21.20 11.85
CA ALA A 226 -2.96 -19.81 12.27
C ALA A 226 -4.42 -19.35 12.13
N CYS A 227 -5.08 -19.67 11.01
CA CYS A 227 -6.49 -19.38 10.79
C CYS A 227 -7.41 -20.11 11.78
N LYS A 228 -7.16 -21.40 12.06
CA LYS A 228 -7.89 -22.20 13.07
C LYS A 228 -7.75 -21.63 14.48
N ARG A 229 -6.58 -21.10 14.84
CA ARG A 229 -6.35 -20.47 16.15
C ARG A 229 -7.09 -19.14 16.27
N ILE A 230 -7.18 -18.38 15.18
CA ILE A 230 -8.00 -17.17 15.09
C ILE A 230 -9.50 -17.52 15.18
N GLU A 231 -9.96 -18.58 14.50
CA GLU A 231 -11.34 -19.09 14.58
C GLU A 231 -11.72 -19.54 15.99
N ILE A 232 -10.87 -20.35 16.65
CA ILE A 232 -11.07 -20.80 18.03
C ILE A 232 -11.07 -19.61 19.00
N PHE A 233 -10.25 -18.59 18.74
CA PHE A 233 -10.22 -17.36 19.53
C PHE A 233 -11.51 -16.55 19.38
N SER A 234 -12.04 -16.38 18.16
CA SER A 234 -13.35 -15.76 17.91
C SER A 234 -14.48 -16.49 18.65
N LEU A 235 -14.48 -17.82 18.62
CA LEU A 235 -15.43 -18.67 19.36
C LEU A 235 -15.25 -18.58 20.89
N SER A 236 -14.02 -18.38 21.39
CA SER A 236 -13.73 -18.21 22.82
C SER A 236 -14.13 -16.83 23.36
N LEU A 237 -14.04 -15.79 22.53
CA LEU A 237 -14.52 -14.44 22.85
C LEU A 237 -16.06 -14.40 22.93
N LEU A 238 -16.75 -15.12 22.05
CA LEU A 238 -18.21 -15.29 22.09
C LEU A 238 -18.68 -16.00 23.38
N LYS A 239 -17.97 -17.04 23.84
CA LYS A 239 -18.29 -17.73 25.12
C LYS A 239 -18.09 -16.85 26.36
N ASN A 240 -17.14 -15.91 26.33
CA ASN A 240 -16.89 -15.01 27.47
C ASN A 240 -17.87 -13.83 27.54
N THR A 241 -18.56 -13.49 26.45
CA THR A 241 -19.67 -12.51 26.50
C THR A 241 -20.94 -13.06 27.13
N ASP A 242 -21.14 -14.38 27.12
CA ASP A 242 -22.28 -15.04 27.77
C ASP A 242 -22.02 -15.36 29.26
N ASN A 243 -20.76 -15.42 29.70
CA ASN A 243 -20.35 -15.84 31.04
C ASN A 243 -19.77 -14.72 31.93
N ASN A 244 -20.14 -13.45 31.73
CA ASN A 244 -19.79 -12.38 32.69
C ASN A 244 -20.67 -12.46 33.96
N ASN A 245 -20.46 -13.53 34.72
CA ASN A 245 -20.58 -13.64 36.17
C ASN A 245 -19.53 -14.67 36.58
N ASP A 246 -18.30 -14.22 36.81
CA ASP A 246 -17.55 -14.50 38.04
C ASP A 246 -16.05 -14.26 37.85
N ASN A 247 -15.49 -13.71 38.92
CA ASN A 247 -14.09 -13.32 39.08
C ASN A 247 -13.17 -14.54 38.94
N GLU A 248 -12.20 -14.49 38.04
CA GLU A 248 -10.92 -15.18 38.30
C GLU A 248 -9.75 -14.60 37.51
N SER A 249 -8.65 -14.37 38.23
CA SER A 249 -7.38 -13.86 37.75
C SER A 249 -6.62 -14.96 36.99
N GLN A 250 -6.82 -15.03 35.68
CA GLN A 250 -5.83 -15.63 34.80
C GLN A 250 -5.11 -14.52 34.03
N THR A 251 -3.78 -14.62 33.97
CA THR A 251 -2.87 -13.73 33.23
C THR A 251 -3.31 -13.59 31.77
N LYS A 252 -4.16 -12.60 31.51
CA LYS A 252 -4.62 -12.21 30.17
C LYS A 252 -3.44 -11.57 29.42
N LYS A 253 -2.83 -12.28 28.48
CA LYS A 253 -2.04 -11.62 27.43
C LYS A 253 -2.97 -10.69 26.65
N SER A 254 -2.54 -9.45 26.43
CA SER A 254 -3.31 -8.44 25.72
C SER A 254 -3.53 -8.84 24.25
N SER A 255 -4.61 -8.35 23.64
CA SER A 255 -4.88 -8.50 22.20
C SER A 255 -3.69 -8.09 21.32
N SER A 256 -2.88 -7.12 21.78
CA SER A 256 -1.64 -6.69 21.12
C SER A 256 -0.57 -7.79 21.06
N SER A 257 -0.40 -8.58 22.13
CA SER A 257 0.62 -9.64 22.19
C SER A 257 0.33 -10.80 21.23
N TYR A 258 -0.95 -11.12 21.01
CA TYR A 258 -1.35 -12.17 20.07
C TYR A 258 -1.33 -11.69 18.61
N GLN A 259 -1.58 -10.39 18.38
CA GLN A 259 -1.45 -9.77 17.06
C GLN A 259 0.02 -9.67 16.62
N GLU A 260 0.93 -9.41 17.55
CA GLU A 260 2.38 -9.53 17.34
C GLU A 260 2.78 -10.97 16.97
N GLU A 261 2.17 -11.97 17.61
CA GLU A 261 2.42 -13.39 17.33
C GLU A 261 1.93 -13.78 15.92
N ALA A 262 0.73 -13.36 15.54
CA ALA A 262 0.19 -13.57 14.18
C ALA A 262 1.05 -12.89 13.10
N ASN A 263 1.50 -11.65 13.35
CA ASN A 263 2.40 -10.93 12.46
C ASN A 263 3.76 -11.63 12.32
N MET A 264 4.30 -12.17 13.41
CA MET A 264 5.52 -12.97 13.37
C MET A 264 5.36 -14.21 12.47
N TYR A 265 4.24 -14.93 12.57
CA TYR A 265 3.97 -16.10 11.72
C TYR A 265 3.77 -15.71 10.25
N PHE A 266 3.10 -14.60 9.96
CA PHE A 266 2.95 -14.06 8.62
C PHE A 266 4.30 -13.70 7.97
N GLN A 267 5.17 -13.00 8.71
CA GLN A 267 6.53 -12.67 8.26
C GLN A 267 7.39 -13.92 8.02
N LYS A 268 7.23 -14.97 8.84
CA LYS A 268 7.89 -16.26 8.64
C LYS A 268 7.39 -16.96 7.37
N ALA A 269 6.09 -16.90 7.09
CA ALA A 269 5.51 -17.47 5.87
C ALA A 269 6.00 -16.73 4.61
N GLN A 270 6.02 -15.39 4.61
CA GLN A 270 6.55 -14.59 3.51
C GLN A 270 8.03 -14.88 3.25
N LYS A 271 8.86 -14.97 4.29
CA LYS A 271 10.27 -15.35 4.16
C LYS A 271 10.43 -16.77 3.60
N SER A 272 9.60 -17.70 4.04
CA SER A 272 9.65 -19.09 3.55
C SER A 272 9.29 -19.18 2.07
N ILE A 273 8.24 -18.45 1.64
CA ILE A 273 7.86 -18.33 0.22
C ILE A 273 9.01 -17.72 -0.59
N GLN A 274 9.62 -16.63 -0.11
CA GLN A 274 10.72 -15.98 -0.82
C GLN A 274 11.95 -16.88 -0.94
N ILE A 275 12.28 -17.65 0.10
CA ILE A 275 13.36 -18.64 0.05
C ILE A 275 13.04 -19.72 -0.98
N ILE A 276 11.80 -20.21 -1.03
CA ILE A 276 11.36 -21.21 -2.00
C ILE A 276 11.46 -20.66 -3.44
N LEU A 277 11.03 -19.42 -3.68
CA LEU A 277 11.17 -18.75 -4.97
C LEU A 277 12.64 -18.60 -5.39
N ASN A 278 13.50 -18.13 -4.47
CA ASN A 278 14.93 -17.97 -4.76
C ASN A 278 15.62 -19.32 -5.04
N ILE A 279 15.24 -20.40 -4.33
CA ILE A 279 15.76 -21.75 -4.60
C ILE A 279 15.29 -22.26 -5.95
N ALA A 280 14.01 -22.03 -6.31
CA ALA A 280 13.46 -22.41 -7.60
C ALA A 280 14.16 -21.66 -8.75
N GLU A 281 14.39 -20.35 -8.60
CA GLU A 281 15.11 -19.52 -9.58
C GLU A 281 16.58 -19.93 -9.73
N SER A 282 17.28 -20.21 -8.63
CA SER A 282 18.71 -20.60 -8.65
C SER A 282 19.01 -21.98 -9.26
N ARG A 283 17.98 -22.77 -9.56
CA ARG A 283 18.10 -24.13 -10.12
C ARG A 283 17.51 -24.24 -11.53
N ILE A 284 17.06 -23.12 -12.11
CA ILE A 284 16.61 -23.00 -13.50
C ILE A 284 17.76 -22.57 -14.44
N GLU A 285 18.88 -22.08 -13.91
CA GLU A 285 20.18 -21.93 -14.60
C GLU A 285 21.01 -23.24 -14.54
#